data_AF-A0A955V935-F1
#
_entry.id   AF-A0A955V935-F1
#
_cell.length_a   1.000
_cell.length_b   1.000
_cell.length_c   1.000
_cell.angle_alpha   90.00
_cell.angle_beta   90.00
_cell.angle_gamma   90.00
#
_symmetry.space_group_name_H-M   'P 1'
#
loop_
_entity.id
_entity.type
_entity.pdbx_description
1 polymer ?
#
loop_
_entity_poly.entity_id
_entity_poly.type
_entity_poly.pdbx_seq_one_letter_code
_entity_poly.pdbx_strand_id
1 'polypeptide(L)'
;MKDELDLQNAGISDTAWTSLSFDYDGVAVDASTLRFQLNIASGAFVGAGGGLYLDNVRVAPKGAGVGGCTDDDATNYDAAATSDDGSCRYDVAFSVDASALGLADTDVVYVSGDFQSEVDPTFGDWCGGCTPLTKGADGVWSGTFAIPAGTYAYKFQVNEWQSDESVPVECGVTDGGFTNRPLTVVDAPVDLPLTAWGACAAAPAETEVLALTFDDGASTAGWQKLANADSAEGTLAWADGAGNPGGALDIGGLNTEDAGKAYIFQYVGSGLDYGGGTSVTVSFDVKVSTPLVGAALHLQTEVPGVGVKNEFDLQNAGLSDTAWTPLSFTYDGVAAGAGTFRFQLTFAAG
;
A
#
# COMPACT_ATOMS: atom_id res chain seq x y z
N MET A 1 -36.76 -37.12 -4.69
CA MET A 1 -35.34 -37.06 -4.30
C MET A 1 -34.58 -37.80 -5.38
N LYS A 2 -33.91 -37.06 -6.26
CA LYS A 2 -32.95 -37.63 -7.22
C LYS A 2 -31.58 -37.42 -6.60
N ASP A 3 -30.75 -38.45 -6.67
CA ASP A 3 -29.34 -38.52 -6.24
C ASP A 3 -29.08 -38.45 -4.74
N GLU A 4 -28.93 -39.64 -4.14
CA GLU A 4 -28.19 -39.81 -2.89
C GLU A 4 -26.70 -39.85 -3.25
N LEU A 5 -25.98 -38.78 -2.92
CA LEU A 5 -24.55 -38.69 -3.19
C LEU A 5 -23.77 -39.09 -1.93
N ASP A 6 -22.92 -40.11 -2.06
CA ASP A 6 -22.06 -40.56 -0.97
C ASP A 6 -20.82 -39.66 -0.87
N LEU A 7 -20.75 -38.88 0.21
CA LEU A 7 -19.65 -37.94 0.46
C LEU A 7 -18.50 -38.54 1.26
N GLN A 8 -18.54 -39.82 1.64
CA GLN A 8 -17.50 -40.45 2.47
C GLN A 8 -16.10 -40.42 1.83
N ASN A 9 -16.03 -40.38 0.50
CA ASN A 9 -14.78 -40.32 -0.26
C ASN A 9 -14.51 -38.94 -0.88
N ALA A 10 -15.26 -37.90 -0.48
CA ALA A 10 -15.13 -36.56 -1.05
C ALA A 10 -13.95 -35.75 -0.46
N GLY A 11 -13.09 -36.38 0.34
CA GLY A 11 -11.90 -35.74 0.92
C GLY A 11 -12.21 -34.72 2.01
N ILE A 12 -13.38 -34.82 2.67
CA ILE A 12 -13.79 -33.95 3.77
C ILE A 12 -12.74 -34.02 4.89
N SER A 13 -12.25 -32.86 5.31
CA SER A 13 -11.16 -32.71 6.28
C SER A 13 -11.66 -32.28 7.66
N ASP A 14 -10.96 -32.69 8.71
CA ASP A 14 -11.14 -32.23 10.09
C ASP A 14 -10.23 -31.05 10.45
N THR A 15 -9.30 -30.66 9.57
CA THR A 15 -8.35 -29.55 9.79
C THR A 15 -8.46 -28.42 8.77
N ALA A 16 -9.27 -28.58 7.71
CA ALA A 16 -9.41 -27.58 6.66
C ALA A 16 -10.82 -27.61 6.05
N TRP A 17 -11.28 -26.47 5.52
CA TRP A 17 -12.52 -26.41 4.76
C TRP A 17 -12.39 -27.21 3.46
N THR A 18 -13.45 -27.95 3.11
CA THR A 18 -13.54 -28.69 1.85
C THR A 18 -14.74 -28.18 1.07
N SER A 19 -14.50 -27.53 -0.06
CA SER A 19 -15.55 -27.04 -0.96
C SER A 19 -16.05 -28.18 -1.84
N LEU A 20 -17.36 -28.41 -1.84
CA LEU A 20 -18.02 -29.41 -2.66
C LEU A 20 -19.03 -28.73 -3.58
N SER A 21 -19.01 -29.09 -4.87
CA SER A 21 -19.94 -28.56 -5.86
C SER A 21 -20.61 -29.70 -6.63
N PHE A 22 -21.91 -29.56 -6.87
CA PHE A 22 -22.73 -30.56 -7.53
C PHE A 22 -23.61 -29.90 -8.59
N ASP A 23 -23.43 -30.30 -9.84
CA ASP A 23 -24.26 -29.84 -10.94
C ASP A 23 -25.47 -30.75 -11.11
N TYR A 24 -26.65 -30.14 -11.22
CA TYR A 24 -27.90 -30.84 -11.50
C TYR A 24 -28.45 -30.42 -12.86
N ASP A 25 -28.61 -31.39 -13.76
CA ASP A 25 -29.25 -31.20 -15.07
C ASP A 25 -30.77 -31.42 -15.00
N GLY A 26 -31.50 -30.75 -15.90
CA GLY A 26 -32.93 -30.98 -16.09
C GLY A 26 -33.83 -30.41 -14.98
N VAL A 27 -33.38 -29.35 -14.29
CA VAL A 27 -34.22 -28.57 -13.36
C VAL A 27 -35.37 -27.94 -14.14
N ALA A 28 -36.61 -28.18 -13.69
CA ALA A 28 -37.79 -27.65 -14.35
C ALA A 28 -37.83 -26.11 -14.27
N VAL A 29 -38.28 -25.45 -15.35
CA VAL A 29 -38.30 -23.99 -15.45
C VAL A 29 -39.23 -23.31 -14.43
N ASP A 30 -40.16 -24.06 -13.86
CA ASP A 30 -41.11 -23.64 -12.83
C ASP A 30 -40.74 -24.19 -11.43
N ALA A 31 -39.58 -24.84 -11.29
CA ALA A 31 -39.10 -25.30 -10.00
C ALA A 31 -38.87 -24.11 -9.06
N SER A 32 -39.55 -24.12 -7.92
CA SER A 32 -39.50 -23.05 -6.91
C SER A 32 -39.08 -23.54 -5.54
N THR A 33 -38.60 -24.78 -5.44
CA THR A 33 -38.20 -25.39 -4.17
C THR A 33 -36.92 -26.18 -4.34
N LEU A 34 -35.89 -25.77 -3.61
CA LEU A 34 -34.72 -26.59 -3.34
C LEU A 34 -34.93 -27.33 -2.02
N ARG A 35 -34.55 -28.61 -1.99
CA ARG A 35 -34.39 -29.35 -0.73
C ARG A 35 -33.01 -29.98 -0.74
N PHE A 36 -32.23 -29.65 0.27
CA PHE A 36 -31.01 -30.39 0.60
C PHE A 36 -31.28 -31.17 1.89
N GLN A 37 -30.79 -32.40 1.94
CA GLN A 37 -30.91 -33.26 3.11
C GLN A 37 -29.56 -33.95 3.32
N LEU A 38 -29.07 -33.90 4.55
CA LEU A 38 -27.84 -34.58 4.94
C LEU A 38 -28.22 -35.80 5.76
N ASN A 39 -27.86 -36.97 5.25
CA ASN A 39 -28.04 -38.24 5.95
C ASN A 39 -26.70 -38.62 6.57
N ILE A 40 -26.61 -38.57 7.89
CA ILE A 40 -25.40 -38.96 8.63
C ILE A 40 -25.64 -40.34 9.24
N ALA A 41 -24.87 -41.33 8.80
CA ALA A 41 -24.99 -42.69 9.29
C ALA A 41 -24.47 -42.81 10.74
N SER A 42 -25.02 -43.78 11.49
CA SER A 42 -24.50 -44.12 12.81
C SER A 42 -23.04 -44.57 12.70
N GLY A 43 -22.15 -43.95 13.48
CA GLY A 43 -20.71 -44.23 13.46
C GLY A 43 -19.90 -43.43 12.43
N ALA A 44 -20.52 -42.51 11.68
CA ALA A 44 -19.83 -41.63 10.73
C ALA A 44 -18.81 -40.70 11.41
N PHE A 45 -19.03 -40.33 12.68
CA PHE A 45 -18.06 -39.64 13.50
C PHE A 45 -17.37 -40.65 14.43
N VAL A 46 -16.08 -40.89 14.21
CA VAL A 46 -15.27 -41.78 15.05
C VAL A 46 -14.60 -40.96 16.15
N GLY A 47 -14.81 -41.30 17.43
CA GLY A 47 -14.23 -40.59 18.58
C GLY A 47 -15.27 -39.83 19.42
N ALA A 48 -14.84 -38.74 20.07
CA ALA A 48 -15.58 -38.03 21.13
C ALA A 48 -16.76 -37.13 20.65
N GLY A 49 -17.54 -37.59 19.66
CA GLY A 49 -18.76 -36.89 19.22
C GLY A 49 -18.51 -35.61 18.43
N GLY A 50 -17.97 -35.75 17.22
CA GLY A 50 -17.80 -34.63 16.28
C GLY A 50 -19.11 -34.12 15.67
N GLY A 51 -19.03 -32.99 14.98
CA GLY A 51 -20.13 -32.37 14.23
C GLY A 51 -19.72 -32.04 12.80
N LEU A 52 -20.70 -31.84 11.92
CA LEU A 52 -20.48 -31.35 10.55
C LEU A 52 -20.78 -29.85 10.53
N TYR A 53 -19.78 -29.04 10.19
CA TYR A 53 -19.94 -27.61 9.94
C TYR A 53 -20.23 -27.40 8.45
N LEU A 54 -21.21 -26.56 8.16
CA LEU A 54 -21.57 -26.16 6.80
C LEU A 54 -21.47 -24.65 6.76
N ASP A 55 -20.83 -24.14 5.72
CA ASP A 55 -20.76 -22.72 5.44
C ASP A 55 -20.90 -22.49 3.93
N ASN A 56 -21.26 -21.27 3.53
CA ASN A 56 -21.30 -20.82 2.13
C ASN A 56 -22.13 -21.72 1.19
N VAL A 57 -23.32 -22.14 1.61
CA VAL A 57 -24.24 -22.92 0.75
C VAL A 57 -24.80 -22.01 -0.36
N ARG A 58 -24.27 -22.15 -1.58
CA ARG A 58 -24.67 -21.38 -2.76
C ARG A 58 -25.45 -22.24 -3.77
N VAL A 59 -26.44 -21.64 -4.43
CA VAL A 59 -27.28 -22.30 -5.45
C VAL A 59 -27.34 -21.37 -6.65
N ALA A 60 -26.76 -21.80 -7.77
CA ALA A 60 -26.67 -21.01 -8.98
C ALA A 60 -27.13 -21.81 -10.21
N PRO A 61 -27.57 -21.14 -11.29
CA PRO A 61 -27.75 -21.80 -12.58
C PRO A 61 -26.46 -22.48 -13.01
N LYS A 62 -26.56 -23.69 -13.58
CA LYS A 62 -25.41 -24.41 -14.10
C LYS A 62 -24.65 -23.56 -15.13
N GLY A 63 -23.37 -23.31 -14.86
CA GLY A 63 -22.51 -22.46 -15.69
C GLY A 63 -22.60 -20.95 -15.42
N ALA A 64 -23.41 -20.51 -14.45
CA ALA A 64 -23.21 -19.20 -13.84
C ALA A 64 -21.95 -19.26 -12.98
N GLY A 65 -21.08 -18.26 -13.08
CA GLY A 65 -19.89 -18.18 -12.22
C GLY A 65 -20.31 -18.25 -10.75
N VAL A 66 -19.53 -18.98 -9.95
CA VAL A 66 -19.61 -18.92 -8.49
C VAL A 66 -19.32 -17.48 -8.08
N GLY A 67 -20.33 -16.78 -7.59
CA GLY A 67 -20.19 -15.42 -7.05
C GLY A 67 -19.54 -15.47 -5.68
N GLY A 68 -18.57 -14.60 -5.44
CA GLY A 68 -17.86 -14.40 -4.17
C GLY A 68 -16.72 -13.42 -4.38
N CYS A 69 -16.04 -13.01 -3.31
CA CYS A 69 -14.87 -12.16 -3.46
C CYS A 69 -13.73 -12.91 -4.17
N THR A 70 -13.23 -12.36 -5.27
CA THR A 70 -12.13 -12.96 -6.06
C THR A 70 -10.75 -12.39 -5.75
N ASP A 71 -10.69 -11.37 -4.89
CA ASP A 71 -9.46 -10.69 -4.49
C ASP A 71 -8.78 -11.44 -3.33
N ASP A 72 -7.52 -11.85 -3.51
CA ASP A 72 -6.77 -12.62 -2.52
C ASP A 72 -6.23 -11.78 -1.35
N ASP A 73 -6.23 -10.45 -1.47
CA ASP A 73 -5.92 -9.52 -0.38
C ASP A 73 -7.14 -9.20 0.50
N ALA A 74 -8.35 -9.63 0.11
CA ALA A 74 -9.56 -9.46 0.91
C ALA A 74 -9.69 -10.52 2.02
N THR A 75 -10.20 -10.08 3.18
CA THR A 75 -10.45 -10.92 4.37
C THR A 75 -11.47 -12.04 4.14
N ASN A 76 -12.31 -11.91 3.11
CA ASN A 76 -13.34 -12.87 2.73
C ASN A 76 -13.14 -13.44 1.32
N TYR A 77 -11.88 -13.52 0.86
CA TYR A 77 -11.51 -14.20 -0.38
C TYR A 77 -12.14 -15.60 -0.47
N ASP A 78 -12.80 -15.89 -1.59
CA ASP A 78 -13.38 -17.18 -1.90
C ASP A 78 -12.64 -17.78 -3.10
N ALA A 79 -11.73 -18.73 -2.84
CA ALA A 79 -10.97 -19.41 -3.89
C ALA A 79 -11.84 -20.21 -4.89
N ALA A 80 -13.11 -20.47 -4.56
CA ALA A 80 -14.06 -21.09 -5.48
C ALA A 80 -14.82 -20.06 -6.33
N ALA A 81 -14.75 -18.77 -5.98
CA ALA A 81 -15.36 -17.71 -6.76
C ALA A 81 -14.70 -17.59 -8.14
N THR A 82 -15.54 -17.45 -9.15
CA THR A 82 -15.15 -17.29 -10.57
C THR A 82 -15.71 -16.00 -11.16
N SER A 83 -16.46 -15.25 -10.36
CA SER A 83 -16.98 -13.93 -10.65
C SER A 83 -17.03 -13.15 -9.34
N ASP A 84 -16.45 -11.96 -9.35
CA ASP A 84 -16.59 -11.03 -8.22
C ASP A 84 -18.07 -10.65 -8.06
N ASP A 85 -18.59 -10.79 -6.84
CA ASP A 85 -19.95 -10.35 -6.48
C ASP A 85 -19.96 -9.00 -5.73
N GLY A 86 -18.80 -8.36 -5.59
CA GLY A 86 -18.63 -7.07 -4.90
C GLY A 86 -18.68 -7.19 -3.39
N SER A 87 -18.58 -8.40 -2.83
CA SER A 87 -18.61 -8.63 -1.39
C SER A 87 -17.26 -8.47 -0.71
N CYS A 88 -16.17 -8.20 -1.45
CA CYS A 88 -14.81 -8.08 -0.91
C CYS A 88 -14.72 -7.07 0.24
N ARG A 89 -14.03 -7.47 1.31
CA ARG A 89 -13.80 -6.69 2.53
C ARG A 89 -12.33 -6.67 2.86
N TYR A 90 -11.79 -5.49 3.13
CA TYR A 90 -10.38 -5.29 3.40
C TYR A 90 -10.17 -4.83 4.83
N ASP A 91 -9.09 -5.30 5.45
CA ASP A 91 -8.72 -4.86 6.80
C ASP A 91 -8.31 -3.38 6.76
N VAL A 92 -8.99 -2.56 7.57
CA VAL A 92 -8.63 -1.15 7.78
C VAL A 92 -8.11 -0.99 9.20
N ALA A 93 -6.82 -0.72 9.34
CA ALA A 93 -6.17 -0.45 10.61
C ALA A 93 -6.29 1.03 10.96
N PHE A 94 -6.91 1.31 12.11
CA PHE A 94 -7.04 2.65 12.68
C PHE A 94 -6.04 2.81 13.81
N SER A 95 -5.37 3.97 13.86
CA SER A 95 -4.45 4.30 14.94
C SER A 95 -4.54 5.79 15.32
N VAL A 96 -4.57 6.08 16.63
CA VAL A 96 -4.60 7.45 17.15
C VAL A 96 -3.79 7.57 18.43
N ASP A 97 -2.93 8.58 18.49
CA ASP A 97 -2.26 8.98 19.73
C ASP A 97 -3.19 9.88 20.54
N ALA A 98 -3.74 9.32 21.62
CA ALA A 98 -4.60 10.02 22.58
C ALA A 98 -3.88 10.30 23.91
N SER A 99 -2.55 10.17 23.97
CA SER A 99 -1.77 10.34 25.20
C SER A 99 -1.93 11.73 25.84
N ALA A 100 -2.13 12.76 25.02
CA ALA A 100 -2.34 14.14 25.46
C ALA A 100 -3.68 14.38 26.18
N LEU A 101 -4.64 13.44 26.10
CA LEU A 101 -5.96 13.61 26.73
C LEU A 101 -5.96 13.30 28.23
N GLY A 102 -4.96 12.59 28.74
CA GLY A 102 -4.93 12.20 30.16
C GLY A 102 -6.08 11.26 30.57
N LEU A 103 -6.46 10.33 29.68
CA LEU A 103 -7.55 9.36 29.91
C LEU A 103 -7.30 8.46 31.13
N ALA A 104 -8.36 8.16 31.87
CA ALA A 104 -8.35 7.18 32.96
C ALA A 104 -8.31 5.75 32.41
N ASP A 105 -7.94 4.78 33.26
CA ASP A 105 -7.88 3.36 32.88
C ASP A 105 -9.24 2.75 32.52
N THR A 106 -10.33 3.42 32.90
CA THR A 106 -11.71 3.01 32.58
C THR A 106 -12.23 3.61 31.28
N ASP A 107 -11.54 4.60 30.70
CA ASP A 107 -11.96 5.23 29.47
C ASP A 107 -11.63 4.33 28.27
N VAL A 108 -12.47 4.38 27.24
CA VAL A 108 -12.28 3.65 25.99
C VAL A 108 -12.39 4.61 24.82
N VAL A 109 -11.39 4.57 23.93
CA VAL A 109 -11.45 5.25 22.64
C VAL A 109 -12.12 4.35 21.63
N TYR A 110 -12.99 4.93 20.81
CA TYR A 110 -13.69 4.26 19.72
C TYR A 110 -13.44 5.01 18.42
N VAL A 111 -13.59 4.30 17.30
CA VAL A 111 -13.64 4.91 15.96
C VAL A 111 -15.06 4.82 15.41
N SER A 112 -15.78 5.93 15.34
CA SER A 112 -17.17 5.97 14.89
C SER A 112 -17.28 6.59 13.50
N GLY A 113 -18.13 6.04 12.63
CA GLY A 113 -18.22 6.49 11.23
C GLY A 113 -19.37 5.84 10.46
N ASP A 114 -19.50 6.20 9.20
CA ASP A 114 -20.52 5.67 8.27
C ASP A 114 -20.18 4.30 7.66
N PHE A 115 -19.13 3.64 8.18
CA PHE A 115 -18.74 2.28 7.80
C PHE A 115 -19.22 1.21 8.79
N GLN A 116 -19.72 1.59 9.97
CA GLN A 116 -19.90 0.65 11.08
C GLN A 116 -20.99 -0.39 10.80
N SER A 117 -22.04 -0.03 10.06
CA SER A 117 -23.06 -0.99 9.61
C SER A 117 -22.52 -2.02 8.62
N GLU A 118 -21.40 -1.71 7.93
CA GLU A 118 -20.71 -2.68 7.10
C GLU A 118 -19.93 -3.68 7.94
N VAL A 119 -19.31 -3.25 9.05
CA VAL A 119 -18.53 -4.12 9.97
C VAL A 119 -19.42 -5.15 10.65
N ASP A 120 -20.57 -4.73 11.16
CA ASP A 120 -21.61 -5.60 11.69
C ASP A 120 -22.98 -5.02 11.36
N PRO A 121 -23.88 -5.75 10.68
CA PRO A 121 -25.19 -5.25 10.26
C PRO A 121 -26.14 -4.92 11.43
N THR A 122 -25.79 -5.32 12.67
CA THR A 122 -26.51 -4.92 13.88
C THR A 122 -26.09 -3.54 14.38
N PHE A 123 -24.98 -3.00 13.89
CA PHE A 123 -24.52 -1.67 14.21
C PHE A 123 -25.25 -0.63 13.35
N GLY A 124 -25.54 0.51 13.96
CA GLY A 124 -25.86 1.71 13.21
C GLY A 124 -24.59 2.48 12.87
N ASP A 125 -24.61 3.22 11.77
CA ASP A 125 -23.58 4.19 11.45
C ASP A 125 -23.50 5.26 12.54
N TRP A 126 -22.28 5.75 12.80
CA TRP A 126 -21.97 6.67 13.89
C TRP A 126 -22.31 6.14 15.30
N CYS A 127 -22.38 4.82 15.46
CA CYS A 127 -22.55 4.19 16.76
C CYS A 127 -21.35 4.48 17.68
N GLY A 128 -21.65 4.98 18.88
CA GLY A 128 -20.62 5.35 19.87
C GLY A 128 -19.96 4.16 20.58
N GLY A 129 -20.61 2.99 20.62
CA GLY A 129 -20.13 1.85 21.41
C GLY A 129 -19.64 0.65 20.59
N CYS A 130 -19.70 0.73 19.25
CA CYS A 130 -19.65 -0.45 18.39
C CYS A 130 -18.23 -0.91 18.01
N THR A 131 -17.27 0.01 17.98
CA THR A 131 -15.92 -0.21 17.42
C THR A 131 -14.85 0.31 18.39
N PRO A 132 -14.69 -0.35 19.55
CA PRO A 132 -13.69 0.03 20.55
C PRO A 132 -12.27 -0.21 20.02
N LEU A 133 -11.36 0.70 20.33
CA LEU A 133 -9.93 0.54 20.11
C LEU A 133 -9.24 -0.01 21.36
N THR A 134 -8.07 -0.60 21.18
CA THR A 134 -7.23 -1.13 22.25
C THR A 134 -6.07 -0.17 22.52
N LYS A 135 -5.85 0.14 23.80
CA LYS A 135 -4.74 1.00 24.26
C LYS A 135 -3.42 0.22 24.29
N GLY A 136 -2.42 0.71 23.56
CA GLY A 136 -1.03 0.28 23.62
C GLY A 136 -0.27 0.85 24.83
N ALA A 137 0.89 0.27 25.13
CA ALA A 137 1.75 0.71 26.24
C ALA A 137 2.39 2.09 25.99
N ASP A 138 2.47 2.51 24.73
CA ASP A 138 2.92 3.80 24.24
C ASP A 138 1.84 4.89 24.31
N GLY A 139 0.60 4.54 24.65
CA GLY A 139 -0.54 5.45 24.69
C GLY A 139 -1.28 5.60 23.36
N VAL A 140 -0.87 4.85 22.32
CA VAL A 140 -1.57 4.78 21.03
C VAL A 140 -2.76 3.83 21.14
N TRP A 141 -3.91 4.24 20.62
CA TRP A 141 -5.10 3.41 20.53
C TRP A 141 -5.24 2.86 19.11
N SER A 142 -5.47 1.55 18.97
CA SER A 142 -5.54 0.89 17.66
C SER A 142 -6.63 -0.17 17.55
N GLY A 143 -7.06 -0.45 16.32
CA GLY A 143 -8.04 -1.48 16.00
C GLY A 143 -8.15 -1.70 14.50
N THR A 144 -8.54 -2.91 14.10
CA THR A 144 -8.65 -3.31 12.69
C THR A 144 -10.05 -3.83 12.42
N PHE A 145 -10.67 -3.36 11.34
CA PHE A 145 -12.04 -3.74 10.96
C PHE A 145 -12.11 -4.05 9.44
N ALA A 146 -12.84 -5.09 9.08
CA ALA A 146 -13.02 -5.52 7.70
C ALA A 146 -14.14 -4.70 7.02
N ILE A 147 -13.75 -3.77 6.14
CA ILE A 147 -14.64 -2.80 5.50
C ILE A 147 -14.66 -3.03 3.97
N PRO A 148 -15.83 -3.00 3.30
CA PRO A 148 -15.90 -3.07 1.84
C PRO A 148 -15.21 -1.91 1.14
N ALA A 149 -14.99 -2.05 -0.17
CA ALA A 149 -14.55 -0.95 -1.02
C ALA A 149 -15.59 0.20 -0.99
N GLY A 150 -15.12 1.43 -0.77
CA GLY A 150 -16.00 2.58 -0.63
C GLY A 150 -15.30 3.82 -0.09
N THR A 151 -16.05 4.92 -0.07
CA THR A 151 -15.64 6.16 0.59
C THR A 151 -16.50 6.36 1.82
N TYR A 152 -15.84 6.58 2.95
CA TYR A 152 -16.42 6.67 4.27
C TYR A 152 -15.90 7.92 4.99
N ALA A 153 -16.57 8.30 6.06
CA ALA A 153 -16.14 9.31 7.01
C ALA A 153 -16.16 8.75 8.43
N TYR A 154 -15.15 9.10 9.23
CA TYR A 154 -15.04 8.63 10.61
C TYR A 154 -14.49 9.70 11.55
N LYS A 155 -14.56 9.40 12.85
CA LYS A 155 -14.06 10.25 13.92
C LYS A 155 -13.67 9.42 15.14
N PHE A 156 -12.61 9.82 15.83
CA PHE A 156 -12.28 9.26 17.13
C PHE A 156 -13.08 9.93 18.24
N GLN A 157 -13.59 9.12 19.18
CA GLN A 157 -14.35 9.58 20.33
C GLN A 157 -14.07 8.72 21.56
N VAL A 158 -14.39 9.25 22.74
CA VAL A 158 -14.21 8.60 24.04
C VAL A 158 -15.58 8.34 24.66
N ASN A 159 -15.77 7.12 25.17
CA ASN A 159 -16.93 6.69 25.97
C ASN A 159 -18.29 7.08 25.35
N GLU A 160 -18.57 6.59 24.14
CA GLU A 160 -19.86 6.78 23.46
C GLU A 160 -20.25 8.27 23.29
N TRP A 161 -19.35 9.05 22.69
CA TRP A 161 -19.52 10.49 22.41
C TRP A 161 -19.50 11.40 23.65
N GLN A 162 -18.98 10.93 24.79
CA GLN A 162 -18.71 11.80 25.93
C GLN A 162 -17.69 12.90 25.59
N SER A 163 -16.74 12.57 24.72
CA SER A 163 -15.83 13.52 24.08
C SER A 163 -15.49 13.02 22.68
N ASP A 164 -15.27 13.93 21.74
CA ASP A 164 -14.83 13.63 20.38
C ASP A 164 -13.67 14.52 19.96
N GLU A 165 -12.94 14.10 18.93
CA GLU A 165 -11.85 14.92 18.41
C GLU A 165 -12.36 16.16 17.66
N SER A 166 -11.50 17.17 17.52
CA SER A 166 -11.74 18.29 16.60
C SER A 166 -10.87 18.10 15.37
N VAL A 167 -11.42 17.51 14.30
CA VAL A 167 -10.69 17.25 13.06
C VAL A 167 -10.43 18.59 12.34
N PRO A 168 -9.18 18.92 12.00
CA PRO A 168 -8.86 20.11 11.21
C PRO A 168 -9.46 20.03 9.80
N VAL A 169 -9.89 21.17 9.25
CA VAL A 169 -10.60 21.22 7.95
C VAL A 169 -9.69 20.87 6.78
N GLU A 170 -8.38 21.05 6.92
CA GLU A 170 -7.38 20.75 5.88
C GLU A 170 -7.17 19.24 5.65
N CYS A 171 -7.56 18.40 6.60
CA CYS A 171 -7.49 16.94 6.51
C CYS A 171 -8.85 16.27 6.83
N GLY A 172 -9.91 17.06 6.82
CA GLY A 172 -11.26 16.60 7.11
C GLY A 172 -12.22 16.87 5.95
N VAL A 173 -13.33 16.14 5.96
CA VAL A 173 -14.50 16.39 5.14
C VAL A 173 -15.59 16.96 6.02
N THR A 174 -16.18 18.09 5.61
CA THR A 174 -17.25 18.76 6.38
C THR A 174 -18.60 18.47 5.75
N ASP A 175 -19.49 17.82 6.49
CA ASP A 175 -20.89 17.63 6.13
C ASP A 175 -21.79 17.96 7.32
N GLY A 176 -22.93 18.63 7.07
CA GLY A 176 -23.89 18.99 8.11
C GLY A 176 -23.35 19.87 9.26
N GLY A 177 -22.17 20.47 9.09
CA GLY A 177 -21.49 21.26 10.14
C GLY A 177 -20.51 20.44 11.01
N PHE A 178 -20.31 19.17 10.71
CA PHE A 178 -19.33 18.30 11.37
C PHE A 178 -18.16 18.03 10.43
N THR A 179 -16.94 18.25 10.92
CA THR A 179 -15.72 17.87 10.21
C THR A 179 -15.25 16.50 10.70
N ASN A 180 -15.15 15.55 9.76
CA ASN A 180 -14.79 14.15 9.99
C ASN A 180 -13.56 13.79 9.16
N ARG A 181 -12.86 12.71 9.51
CA ARG A 181 -11.73 12.19 8.73
C ARG A 181 -12.25 11.41 7.52
N PRO A 182 -11.73 11.62 6.31
CA PRO A 182 -12.07 10.79 5.16
C PRO A 182 -11.40 9.42 5.26
N LEU A 183 -12.07 8.40 4.73
CA LEU A 183 -11.54 7.06 4.51
C LEU A 183 -11.91 6.61 3.10
N THR A 184 -10.95 6.02 2.39
CA THR A 184 -11.20 5.38 1.10
C THR A 184 -10.58 3.99 1.12
N VAL A 185 -11.41 3.00 0.82
CA VAL A 185 -11.02 1.60 0.66
C VAL A 185 -11.25 1.24 -0.80
N VAL A 186 -10.26 0.64 -1.47
CA VAL A 186 -10.34 0.32 -2.91
C VAL A 186 -10.34 -1.19 -3.11
N ASP A 187 -9.17 -1.80 -3.07
CA ASP A 187 -8.96 -3.21 -3.41
C ASP A 187 -7.78 -3.83 -2.65
N ALA A 188 -7.46 -3.31 -1.46
CA ALA A 188 -6.39 -3.81 -0.60
C ALA A 188 -6.60 -3.41 0.85
N PRO A 189 -5.98 -4.11 1.82
CA PRO A 189 -5.87 -3.67 3.21
C PRO A 189 -5.31 -2.23 3.31
N VAL A 190 -5.84 -1.45 4.25
CA VAL A 190 -5.48 -0.05 4.47
C VAL A 190 -4.88 0.12 5.86
N ASP A 191 -3.63 0.56 5.93
CA ASP A 191 -3.02 1.01 7.19
C ASP A 191 -3.09 2.54 7.27
N LEU A 192 -3.94 3.08 8.15
CA LEU A 192 -4.08 4.52 8.31
C LEU A 192 -2.92 5.08 9.13
N PRO A 193 -2.33 6.21 8.71
CA PRO A 193 -1.20 6.79 9.40
C PRO A 193 -1.56 7.17 10.83
N LEU A 194 -0.63 6.90 11.76
CA LEU A 194 -0.75 7.34 13.15
C LEU A 194 -0.97 8.84 13.20
N THR A 195 -2.06 9.25 13.84
CA THR A 195 -2.43 10.65 13.97
C THR A 195 -2.57 11.02 15.44
N ALA A 196 -2.08 12.19 15.82
CA ALA A 196 -2.37 12.75 17.15
C ALA A 196 -3.85 13.18 17.21
N TRP A 197 -4.48 13.01 18.38
CA TRP A 197 -5.87 13.38 18.59
C TRP A 197 -6.19 14.81 18.13
N GLY A 198 -7.14 14.96 17.20
CA GLY A 198 -7.53 16.28 16.66
C GLY A 198 -6.45 16.97 15.81
N ALA A 199 -5.41 16.27 15.37
CA ALA A 199 -4.43 16.76 14.41
C ALA A 199 -4.64 16.11 13.05
N CYS A 200 -4.03 16.67 12.01
CA CYS A 200 -3.84 15.93 10.77
C CYS A 200 -2.78 14.86 10.96
N ALA A 201 -2.91 13.77 10.21
CA ALA A 201 -1.84 12.78 10.12
C ALA A 201 -0.57 13.54 9.73
N ALA A 202 0.53 13.31 10.45
CA ALA A 202 1.82 13.69 9.90
C ALA A 202 1.93 12.99 8.54
N ALA A 203 2.54 13.66 7.54
CA ALA A 203 2.97 12.94 6.36
C ALA A 203 3.69 11.68 6.84
N PRO A 204 3.41 10.49 6.27
CA PRO A 204 4.09 9.27 6.68
C PRO A 204 5.57 9.62 6.76
N ALA A 205 6.22 9.32 7.88
CA ALA A 205 7.64 9.58 8.00
C ALA A 205 8.28 8.84 6.83
N GLU A 206 8.74 9.58 5.82
CA GLU A 206 9.41 9.01 4.67
C GLU A 206 10.60 8.27 5.26
N THR A 207 10.49 6.96 5.32
CA THR A 207 11.60 6.15 5.80
C THR A 207 12.60 6.22 4.66
N GLU A 208 13.61 7.08 4.82
CA GLU A 208 14.66 7.24 3.82
C GLU A 208 15.35 5.89 3.63
N VAL A 209 14.96 5.21 2.55
CA VAL A 209 15.53 3.91 2.18
C VAL A 209 16.99 4.07 1.77
N LEU A 210 17.37 5.25 1.29
CA LEU A 210 18.73 5.65 0.96
C LEU A 210 18.88 7.17 1.12
N ALA A 211 19.91 7.60 1.85
CA ALA A 211 20.29 9.01 1.96
C ALA A 211 21.74 9.21 1.50
N LEU A 212 21.93 9.94 0.39
CA LEU A 212 23.23 10.39 -0.10
C LEU A 212 23.32 11.90 0.09
N THR A 213 23.82 12.36 1.23
CA THR A 213 23.75 13.78 1.60
C THR A 213 24.81 14.64 0.92
N PHE A 214 25.95 14.05 0.57
CA PHE A 214 27.12 14.76 0.05
C PHE A 214 27.64 15.87 0.96
N ASP A 215 27.43 15.73 2.28
CA ASP A 215 28.02 16.61 3.30
C ASP A 215 29.54 16.43 3.45
N ASP A 216 30.05 15.29 2.96
CA ASP A 216 31.46 15.01 2.81
C ASP A 216 31.73 14.09 1.62
N GLY A 217 33.02 13.89 1.31
CA GLY A 217 33.44 13.05 0.21
C GLY A 217 33.08 11.57 0.32
N ALA A 218 32.73 11.06 1.50
CA ALA A 218 32.36 9.65 1.67
C ALA A 218 31.05 9.30 0.94
N SER A 219 30.16 10.28 0.72
CA SER A 219 28.93 10.07 -0.07
C SER A 219 29.19 9.78 -1.55
N THR A 220 30.41 10.04 -2.04
CA THR A 220 30.81 9.63 -3.40
C THR A 220 31.24 8.16 -3.47
N ALA A 221 31.41 7.49 -2.33
CA ALA A 221 31.71 6.07 -2.28
C ALA A 221 30.52 5.27 -2.85
N GLY A 222 30.78 4.47 -3.88
CA GLY A 222 29.75 3.69 -4.59
C GLY A 222 29.35 4.28 -5.94
N TRP A 223 29.74 5.52 -6.24
CA TRP A 223 29.61 6.07 -7.59
C TRP A 223 30.70 5.54 -8.52
N GLN A 224 30.32 5.27 -9.76
CA GLN A 224 31.18 4.69 -10.79
C GLN A 224 31.06 5.48 -12.09
N LYS A 225 32.20 5.65 -12.77
CA LYS A 225 32.25 6.16 -14.14
C LYS A 225 32.09 5.00 -15.11
N LEU A 226 31.22 5.15 -16.11
CA LEU A 226 30.94 4.15 -17.13
C LEU A 226 30.98 4.80 -18.54
N ALA A 227 31.11 3.96 -19.57
CA ALA A 227 31.19 4.40 -20.97
C ALA A 227 32.26 5.49 -21.17
N ASN A 228 31.93 6.64 -21.79
CA ASN A 228 32.90 7.70 -22.02
C ASN A 228 33.36 8.40 -20.74
N ALA A 229 32.67 8.24 -19.61
CA ALA A 229 33.13 8.81 -18.34
C ALA A 229 34.40 8.14 -17.81
N ASP A 230 34.75 6.93 -18.23
CA ASP A 230 36.02 6.28 -17.83
C ASP A 230 37.25 6.87 -18.54
N SER A 231 37.03 7.79 -19.49
CA SER A 231 38.08 8.57 -20.12
C SER A 231 38.70 9.62 -19.16
N ALA A 232 39.73 10.32 -19.63
CA ALA A 232 40.38 11.39 -18.87
C ALA A 232 39.49 12.62 -18.73
N GLU A 233 38.51 12.78 -19.64
CA GLU A 233 37.56 13.86 -19.71
C GLU A 233 36.43 13.70 -18.68
N GLY A 234 36.09 12.46 -18.31
CA GLY A 234 35.07 12.18 -17.30
C GLY A 234 35.58 12.44 -15.88
N THR A 235 34.97 13.39 -15.17
CA THR A 235 35.28 13.71 -13.77
C THR A 235 34.17 13.23 -12.86
N LEU A 236 34.54 12.69 -11.69
CA LEU A 236 33.65 12.33 -10.60
C LEU A 236 34.39 12.66 -9.31
N ALA A 237 33.89 13.64 -8.57
CA ALA A 237 34.52 14.14 -7.37
C ALA A 237 33.45 14.64 -6.39
N TRP A 238 33.88 14.91 -5.16
CA TRP A 238 33.11 15.71 -4.22
C TRP A 238 33.59 17.16 -4.29
N ALA A 239 32.67 18.12 -4.30
CA ALA A 239 32.98 19.54 -4.32
C ALA A 239 32.51 20.21 -3.02
N ASP A 240 33.47 20.76 -2.27
CA ASP A 240 33.22 21.64 -1.13
C ASP A 240 32.69 22.99 -1.65
N GLY A 241 31.53 23.43 -1.15
CA GLY A 241 31.05 24.79 -1.39
C GLY A 241 30.49 25.07 -2.80
N ALA A 242 29.88 24.10 -3.48
CA ALA A 242 29.16 24.27 -4.76
C ALA A 242 27.89 25.16 -4.70
N GLY A 243 27.80 26.08 -3.73
CA GLY A 243 26.59 26.83 -3.39
C GLY A 243 25.61 26.07 -2.50
N ASN A 244 26.00 24.91 -1.97
CA ASN A 244 25.32 24.18 -0.89
C ASN A 244 26.28 24.09 0.31
N PRO A 245 25.89 24.47 1.55
CA PRO A 245 26.77 24.42 2.72
C PRO A 245 27.31 23.03 3.09
N GLY A 246 26.68 21.94 2.64
CA GLY A 246 27.18 20.56 2.83
C GLY A 246 28.19 20.09 1.79
N GLY A 247 28.18 20.65 0.58
CA GLY A 247 28.92 20.12 -0.57
C GLY A 247 27.99 19.42 -1.58
N ALA A 248 28.58 18.77 -2.57
CA ALA A 248 27.85 18.11 -3.64
C ALA A 248 28.70 17.06 -4.38
N LEU A 249 28.02 16.12 -5.06
CA LEU A 249 28.63 15.33 -6.12
C LEU A 249 28.90 16.24 -7.33
N ASP A 250 30.17 16.31 -7.75
CA ASP A 250 30.61 17.00 -8.95
C ASP A 250 30.95 15.97 -10.03
N ILE A 251 30.19 16.01 -11.12
CA ILE A 251 30.39 15.14 -12.30
C ILE A 251 30.53 16.00 -13.54
N GLY A 252 31.48 15.63 -14.40
CA GLY A 252 31.81 16.36 -15.61
C GLY A 252 32.25 15.44 -16.74
N GLY A 253 32.31 15.97 -17.96
CA GLY A 253 32.63 15.17 -19.15
C GLY A 253 32.12 15.77 -20.45
N LEU A 254 31.25 16.78 -20.41
CA LEU A 254 30.81 17.47 -21.61
C LEU A 254 31.85 18.51 -22.05
N ASN A 255 32.53 18.24 -23.16
CA ASN A 255 33.24 19.26 -23.92
C ASN A 255 32.54 19.50 -25.28
N THR A 256 32.80 20.64 -25.92
CA THR A 256 32.17 21.01 -27.20
C THR A 256 32.68 20.22 -28.41
N GLU A 257 33.66 19.33 -28.24
CA GLU A 257 34.27 18.50 -29.29
C GLU A 257 33.77 17.03 -29.26
N ASP A 258 32.86 16.70 -28.34
CA ASP A 258 32.49 15.32 -27.98
C ASP A 258 31.18 14.81 -28.61
N ALA A 259 30.72 15.41 -29.71
CA ALA A 259 29.48 15.01 -30.39
C ALA A 259 29.36 13.48 -30.55
N GLY A 260 28.26 12.91 -30.04
CA GLY A 260 27.99 11.48 -30.06
C GLY A 260 28.60 10.65 -28.92
N LYS A 261 29.29 11.25 -27.96
CA LYS A 261 29.73 10.56 -26.72
C LYS A 261 28.66 10.57 -25.63
N ALA A 262 28.66 9.54 -24.80
CA ALA A 262 27.78 9.40 -23.63
C ALA A 262 28.62 9.17 -22.37
N TYR A 263 28.60 10.15 -21.47
CA TYR A 263 29.26 10.11 -20.17
C TYR A 263 28.26 9.62 -19.14
N ILE A 264 28.50 8.43 -18.60
CA ILE A 264 27.56 7.74 -17.70
C ILE A 264 28.15 7.66 -16.30
N PHE A 265 27.39 8.10 -15.31
CA PHE A 265 27.73 8.02 -13.89
C PHE A 265 26.66 7.23 -13.18
N GLN A 266 27.06 6.23 -12.39
CA GLN A 266 26.13 5.29 -11.78
C GLN A 266 26.40 5.10 -10.30
N TYR A 267 25.34 5.10 -9.50
CA TYR A 267 25.31 4.59 -8.14
C TYR A 267 24.46 3.31 -8.08
N VAL A 268 24.90 2.34 -7.27
CA VAL A 268 24.14 1.12 -7.00
C VAL A 268 24.04 0.93 -5.48
N GLY A 269 22.82 1.05 -4.96
CA GLY A 269 22.49 0.68 -3.59
C GLY A 269 22.00 -0.77 -3.55
N SER A 270 22.63 -1.61 -2.73
CA SER A 270 22.28 -3.03 -2.61
C SER A 270 21.73 -3.36 -1.23
N GLY A 271 20.70 -4.19 -1.17
CA GLY A 271 20.11 -4.64 0.10
C GLY A 271 19.36 -3.53 0.84
N LEU A 272 18.85 -2.54 0.10
CA LEU A 272 18.03 -1.48 0.64
C LEU A 272 16.67 -2.06 1.05
N ASP A 273 16.22 -1.76 2.27
CA ASP A 273 14.95 -2.21 2.80
C ASP A 273 13.83 -1.21 2.49
N TYR A 274 12.90 -1.60 1.63
CA TYR A 274 11.77 -0.77 1.22
C TYR A 274 10.57 -0.85 2.18
N GLY A 275 10.69 -1.56 3.30
CA GLY A 275 9.73 -1.49 4.41
C GLY A 275 8.30 -1.91 4.09
N GLY A 276 8.09 -2.70 3.03
CA GLY A 276 6.76 -3.07 2.53
C GLY A 276 6.04 -1.96 1.76
N GLY A 277 6.68 -0.82 1.50
CA GLY A 277 6.12 0.25 0.67
C GLY A 277 5.89 -0.22 -0.77
N THR A 278 4.76 0.19 -1.35
CA THR A 278 4.40 -0.11 -2.75
C THR A 278 4.86 0.96 -3.73
N SER A 279 5.37 2.09 -3.24
CA SER A 279 5.92 3.17 -4.04
C SER A 279 7.20 3.74 -3.41
N VAL A 280 8.07 4.32 -4.25
CA VAL A 280 9.25 5.06 -3.80
C VAL A 280 9.37 6.37 -4.57
N THR A 281 9.77 7.42 -3.87
CA THR A 281 10.09 8.71 -4.49
C THR A 281 11.61 8.89 -4.48
N VAL A 282 12.17 9.23 -5.64
CA VAL A 282 13.57 9.64 -5.80
C VAL A 282 13.58 11.15 -6.00
N SER A 283 14.09 11.87 -5.01
CA SER A 283 14.23 13.32 -5.04
C SER A 283 15.69 13.72 -4.90
N PHE A 284 16.10 14.76 -5.62
CA PHE A 284 17.42 15.35 -5.51
C PHE A 284 17.43 16.76 -6.07
N ASP A 285 18.31 17.58 -5.54
CA ASP A 285 18.59 18.91 -6.08
C ASP A 285 19.74 18.82 -7.08
N VAL A 286 19.58 19.51 -8.22
CA VAL A 286 20.61 19.57 -9.27
C VAL A 286 20.89 21.02 -9.65
N LYS A 287 22.18 21.30 -9.91
CA LYS A 287 22.66 22.58 -10.42
C LYS A 287 23.69 22.30 -11.49
N VAL A 288 23.69 23.09 -12.56
CA VAL A 288 24.74 23.03 -13.59
C VAL A 288 25.78 24.10 -13.32
N SER A 289 27.03 23.93 -13.75
CA SER A 289 28.04 25.00 -13.67
C SER A 289 27.97 25.97 -14.87
N THR A 290 27.43 25.47 -15.98
CA THR A 290 27.13 26.21 -17.20
C THR A 290 25.88 25.61 -17.88
N PRO A 291 25.05 26.41 -18.57
CA PRO A 291 23.90 25.88 -19.30
C PRO A 291 24.29 24.75 -20.26
N LEU A 292 23.52 23.66 -20.23
CA LEU A 292 23.70 22.52 -21.13
C LEU A 292 23.16 22.90 -22.52
N VAL A 293 24.04 23.41 -23.40
CA VAL A 293 23.69 23.74 -24.79
C VAL A 293 24.15 22.62 -25.70
N GLY A 294 23.21 22.03 -26.45
CA GLY A 294 23.54 20.91 -27.35
C GLY A 294 23.93 19.62 -26.62
N ALA A 295 23.53 19.46 -25.37
CA ALA A 295 23.72 18.24 -24.60
C ALA A 295 22.39 17.78 -24.00
N ALA A 296 22.18 16.47 -23.98
CA ALA A 296 21.03 15.84 -23.34
C ALA A 296 21.44 15.28 -21.97
N LEU A 297 20.60 15.52 -20.96
CA LEU A 297 20.73 14.94 -19.63
C LEU A 297 19.60 13.94 -19.42
N HIS A 298 19.96 12.68 -19.20
CA HIS A 298 19.02 11.60 -18.92
C HIS A 298 19.26 11.00 -17.55
N LEU A 299 18.19 10.69 -16.84
CA LEU A 299 18.21 9.87 -15.64
C LEU A 299 17.65 8.50 -15.97
N GLN A 300 18.37 7.45 -15.58
CA GLN A 300 17.85 6.09 -15.56
C GLN A 300 17.84 5.58 -14.13
N THR A 301 16.72 5.02 -13.71
CA THR A 301 16.55 4.40 -12.40
C THR A 301 16.17 2.93 -12.56
N GLU A 302 16.64 2.07 -11.66
CA GLU A 302 16.18 0.69 -11.52
C GLU A 302 15.69 0.51 -10.09
N VAL A 303 14.42 0.16 -9.92
CA VAL A 303 13.78 -0.06 -8.62
C VAL A 303 13.22 -1.48 -8.58
N PRO A 304 13.36 -2.22 -7.46
CA PRO A 304 12.82 -3.58 -7.32
C PRO A 304 11.31 -3.62 -7.60
N GLY A 305 10.83 -4.58 -8.38
CA GLY A 305 9.42 -4.67 -8.80
C GLY A 305 9.06 -3.77 -9.99
N VAL A 306 9.57 -2.53 -10.01
CA VAL A 306 9.29 -1.55 -11.07
C VAL A 306 10.13 -1.81 -12.34
N GLY A 307 11.38 -2.27 -12.17
CA GLY A 307 12.36 -2.42 -13.25
C GLY A 307 13.02 -1.10 -13.64
N VAL A 308 13.53 -1.02 -14.87
CA VAL A 308 14.28 0.14 -15.38
C VAL A 308 13.34 1.22 -15.93
N LYS A 309 13.50 2.46 -15.47
CA LYS A 309 12.80 3.66 -15.95
C LYS A 309 13.79 4.68 -16.47
N ASN A 310 13.39 5.46 -17.48
CA ASN A 310 14.23 6.46 -18.10
C ASN A 310 13.47 7.79 -18.17
N GLU A 311 14.05 8.82 -17.59
CA GLU A 311 13.62 10.21 -17.68
C GLU A 311 14.54 10.94 -18.65
N PHE A 312 13.98 11.39 -19.76
CA PHE A 312 14.71 12.04 -20.83
C PHE A 312 14.61 13.56 -20.73
N ASP A 313 15.54 14.24 -21.42
CA ASP A 313 15.52 15.69 -21.61
C ASP A 313 15.49 16.56 -20.34
N LEU A 314 16.13 16.10 -19.24
CA LEU A 314 16.15 16.83 -17.98
C LEU A 314 16.84 18.19 -18.07
N GLN A 315 17.64 18.45 -19.11
CA GLN A 315 18.17 19.78 -19.40
C GLN A 315 17.06 20.84 -19.59
N ASN A 316 15.85 20.43 -19.95
CA ASN A 316 14.69 21.30 -20.13
C ASN A 316 13.89 21.53 -18.84
N ALA A 317 14.28 20.93 -17.71
CA ALA A 317 13.59 21.05 -16.42
C ALA A 317 13.83 22.39 -15.70
N GLY A 318 14.31 23.42 -16.41
CA GLY A 318 14.63 24.72 -15.81
C GLY A 318 15.89 24.69 -14.94
N LEU A 319 16.89 23.88 -15.32
CA LEU A 319 18.16 23.81 -14.61
C LEU A 319 18.86 25.17 -14.62
N SER A 320 19.38 25.58 -13.46
CA SER A 320 20.06 26.86 -13.29
C SER A 320 21.55 26.67 -13.05
N ASP A 321 22.34 27.64 -13.52
CA ASP A 321 23.76 27.77 -13.20
C ASP A 321 24.02 28.60 -11.94
N THR A 322 22.97 29.20 -11.38
CA THR A 322 23.03 30.11 -10.24
C THR A 322 22.22 29.64 -9.04
N ALA A 323 21.23 28.76 -9.24
CA ALA A 323 20.39 28.19 -8.21
C ALA A 323 20.30 26.66 -8.32
N TRP A 324 19.96 26.00 -7.22
CA TRP A 324 19.63 24.58 -7.21
C TRP A 324 18.19 24.39 -7.69
N THR A 325 17.97 23.38 -8.53
CA THR A 325 16.67 23.00 -9.07
C THR A 325 16.26 21.65 -8.46
N PRO A 326 15.16 21.58 -7.69
CA PRO A 326 14.67 20.32 -7.15
C PRO A 326 14.01 19.48 -8.25
N LEU A 327 14.37 18.20 -8.31
CA LEU A 327 13.73 17.19 -9.14
C LEU A 327 13.17 16.07 -8.26
N SER A 328 12.01 15.52 -8.65
CA SER A 328 11.34 14.45 -7.92
C SER A 328 10.61 13.51 -8.88
N PHE A 329 10.78 12.21 -8.69
CA PHE A 329 10.19 11.15 -9.50
C PHE A 329 9.62 10.06 -8.60
N THR A 330 8.34 9.72 -8.77
CA THR A 330 7.67 8.68 -8.00
C THR A 330 7.48 7.43 -8.85
N TYR A 331 7.80 6.27 -8.27
CA TYR A 331 7.70 4.96 -8.91
C TYR A 331 6.80 4.05 -8.08
N ASP A 332 5.67 3.65 -8.66
CA ASP A 332 4.72 2.70 -8.06
C ASP A 332 5.03 1.25 -8.47
N GLY A 333 4.59 0.29 -7.67
CA GLY A 333 4.80 -1.15 -7.89
C GLY A 333 6.12 -1.67 -7.33
N VAL A 334 6.62 -1.07 -6.24
CA VAL A 334 7.85 -1.51 -5.57
C VAL A 334 7.63 -2.87 -4.92
N ALA A 335 8.55 -3.80 -5.19
CA ALA A 335 8.50 -5.13 -4.59
C ALA A 335 8.86 -5.06 -3.09
N ALA A 336 8.13 -5.79 -2.26
CA ALA A 336 8.41 -5.89 -0.83
C ALA A 336 9.77 -6.56 -0.56
N GLY A 337 10.45 -6.08 0.49
CA GLY A 337 11.72 -6.64 0.98
C GLY A 337 12.97 -5.96 0.42
N ALA A 338 14.13 -6.55 0.71
CA ALA A 338 15.41 -5.96 0.37
C ALA A 338 15.73 -6.09 -1.14
N GLY A 339 16.13 -4.99 -1.77
CA GLY A 339 16.39 -4.97 -3.21
C GLY A 339 17.54 -4.07 -3.66
N THR A 340 17.73 -3.99 -4.97
CA THR A 340 18.77 -3.16 -5.59
C THR A 340 18.16 -1.90 -6.17
N PHE A 341 18.71 -0.74 -5.81
CA PHE A 341 18.46 0.54 -6.47
C PHE A 341 19.63 0.88 -7.38
N ARG A 342 19.33 1.26 -8.63
CA ARG A 342 20.31 1.87 -9.53
C ARG A 342 19.89 3.30 -9.83
N PHE A 343 20.84 4.22 -9.72
CA PHE A 343 20.68 5.60 -10.14
C PHE A 343 21.78 5.93 -11.16
N GLN A 344 21.40 6.33 -12.36
CA GLN A 344 22.34 6.59 -13.45
C GLN A 344 22.05 7.91 -14.14
N LEU A 345 23.04 8.81 -14.16
CA LEU A 345 23.00 10.04 -14.94
C LEU A 345 23.81 9.86 -16.21
N THR A 346 23.23 10.25 -17.34
CA THR A 346 23.88 10.23 -18.65
C THR A 346 23.89 11.62 -19.25
N PHE A 347 25.09 12.10 -19.57
CA PHE A 347 25.29 13.30 -20.38
C PHE A 347 25.68 12.88 -21.79
N ALA A 348 24.83 13.19 -22.77
CA ALA A 348 25.09 12.92 -24.17
C ALA A 348 25.33 14.23 -24.92
N ALA A 349 26.48 14.38 -25.57
CA ALA A 349 26.74 15.51 -26.45
C ALA A 349 26.01 15.28 -27.79
N GLY A 350 25.22 16.27 -28.21
CA GLY A 350 24.44 16.28 -29.46
C GLY A 350 25.24 16.65 -30.70
#